data_AF-A0A1H2X8L5-F1
#
_entry.id   AF-A0A1H2X8L5-F1
#
_cell.length_a   1.000
_cell.length_b   1.000
_cell.length_c   1.000
_cell.angle_alpha   90.00
_cell.angle_beta   90.00
_cell.angle_gamma   90.00
#
_symmetry.space_group_name_H-M   'P 1'
#
loop_
_entity.id
_entity.type
_entity.pdbx_description
1 polymer ?
#
loop_
_entity_poly.entity_id
_entity_poly.type
_entity_poly.pdbx_seq_one_letter_code
_entity_poly.pdbx_strand_id
1 'polypeptide(L)'
;MSDFLFPLAVNLDRAEVVIIGGGSVAERKAGKLLEANAAVTIVAPELSGGLKKLWEENKVGWKQKEGEPEDLKNAWLIISASGDKAAQQMIAGHKHPWQLVNGADNPSIGNVAFPASFKEDGVQISVSSGSNKPASVKEWKHYLQRLVKKQ
;
A
#
# COMPACT_ATOMS: atom_id res chain seq x y z
N MET A 1 16.67 7.34 -7.00
CA MET A 1 15.37 7.51 -7.69
C MET A 1 15.19 8.98 -7.98
N SER A 2 14.53 9.33 -9.09
CA SER A 2 14.13 10.71 -9.35
C SER A 2 13.28 11.25 -8.20
N ASP A 3 13.50 12.50 -7.78
CA ASP A 3 12.63 13.19 -6.82
C ASP A 3 11.27 13.57 -7.42
N PHE A 4 11.08 13.29 -8.72
CA PHE A 4 9.82 13.46 -9.43
C PHE A 4 9.20 12.08 -9.73
N LEU A 5 8.05 11.81 -9.13
CA LEU A 5 7.19 10.66 -9.44
C LEU A 5 6.12 11.12 -10.43
N PHE A 6 5.90 10.33 -11.48
CA PHE A 6 4.83 10.60 -12.43
C PHE A 6 3.46 10.38 -11.75
N PRO A 7 2.58 11.40 -11.67
CA PRO A 7 1.32 11.28 -10.95
C PRO A 7 0.33 10.43 -11.74
N LEU A 8 -0.14 9.35 -11.13
CA LEU A 8 -1.16 8.46 -11.70
C LEU A 8 -2.27 8.23 -10.68
N ALA A 9 -3.51 8.36 -11.13
CA ALA A 9 -4.67 7.79 -10.45
C ALA A 9 -4.95 6.42 -11.08
N VAL A 10 -5.02 5.39 -10.23
CA VAL A 10 -5.19 4.01 -10.67
C VAL A 10 -6.50 3.48 -10.12
N ASN A 11 -7.30 2.84 -10.97
CA ASN A 11 -8.44 2.06 -10.54
C ASN A 11 -7.95 0.69 -10.02
N LEU A 12 -8.24 0.38 -8.76
CA LEU A 12 -7.88 -0.89 -8.12
C LEU A 12 -9.08 -1.82 -7.95
N ASP A 13 -10.22 -1.52 -8.57
CA ASP A 13 -11.41 -2.37 -8.45
C ASP A 13 -11.08 -3.81 -8.85
N ARG A 14 -11.18 -4.72 -7.88
CA ARG A 14 -10.84 -6.15 -7.99
C ARG A 14 -9.41 -6.46 -8.42
N ALA A 15 -8.50 -5.48 -8.35
CA ALA A 15 -7.09 -5.72 -8.59
C ALA A 15 -6.54 -6.65 -7.49
N GLU A 16 -5.80 -7.68 -7.90
CA GLU A 16 -5.14 -8.61 -6.98
C GLU A 16 -3.99 -7.90 -6.27
N VAL A 17 -4.11 -7.75 -4.95
CA VAL A 17 -3.12 -7.08 -4.10
C VAL A 17 -2.63 -8.01 -3.02
N VAL A 18 -1.31 -8.18 -2.95
CA VAL A 18 -0.66 -8.99 -1.91
C VAL A 18 0.09 -8.10 -0.95
N ILE A 19 -0.16 -8.28 0.34
CA ILE A 19 0.58 -7.59 1.41
C ILE A 19 1.43 -8.63 2.13
N ILE A 20 2.76 -8.47 2.07
CA ILE A 20 3.70 -9.29 2.82
C ILE A 20 3.94 -8.62 4.17
N GLY A 21 3.48 -9.26 5.25
CA GLY A 21 3.50 -8.74 6.62
C GLY A 21 2.10 -8.50 7.18
N GLY A 22 1.95 -8.73 8.49
CA GLY A 22 0.65 -8.70 9.20
C GLY A 22 0.58 -7.66 10.32
N GLY A 23 1.50 -6.70 10.37
CA GLY A 23 1.53 -5.66 11.42
C GLY A 23 0.64 -4.45 11.15
N SER A 24 0.81 -3.41 11.97
CA SER A 24 0.05 -2.15 11.87
C SER A 24 0.27 -1.39 10.55
N VAL A 25 1.42 -1.57 9.90
CA VAL A 25 1.69 -1.01 8.55
C VAL A 25 0.80 -1.68 7.52
N ALA A 26 0.73 -3.01 7.54
CA ALA A 26 -0.13 -3.79 6.66
C ALA A 26 -1.61 -3.45 6.88
N GLU A 27 -2.04 -3.32 8.14
CA GLU A 27 -3.40 -2.91 8.50
C GLU A 27 -3.80 -1.58 7.87
N ARG A 28 -2.97 -0.54 8.03
CA ARG A 28 -3.21 0.79 7.45
C ARG A 28 -3.27 0.75 5.92
N LYS A 29 -2.48 -0.12 5.28
CA LYS A 29 -2.45 -0.28 3.82
C LYS A 29 -3.69 -1.02 3.34
N ALA A 30 -4.05 -2.13 3.99
CA ALA A 30 -5.25 -2.90 3.69
C ALA A 30 -6.50 -2.02 3.75
N GLY A 31 -6.67 -1.19 4.78
CA GLY A 31 -7.82 -0.28 4.89
C GLY A 31 -7.98 0.63 3.66
N LYS A 32 -6.90 1.29 3.22
CA LYS A 32 -6.93 2.15 2.02
C LYS A 32 -7.17 1.40 0.72
N LEU A 33 -6.66 0.16 0.63
CA LEU A 33 -6.82 -0.67 -0.56
C LEU A 33 -8.27 -1.18 -0.67
N LEU A 34 -8.89 -1.51 0.46
CA LEU A 34 -10.30 -1.89 0.54
C LEU A 34 -11.23 -0.72 0.19
N GLU A 35 -10.89 0.51 0.60
CA GLU A 35 -11.60 1.72 0.13
C GLU A 35 -11.59 1.87 -1.40
N ALA A 36 -10.60 1.28 -2.07
CA ALA A 36 -10.47 1.25 -3.53
C ALA A 36 -10.95 -0.08 -4.16
N ASN A 37 -11.70 -0.91 -3.42
CA ASN A 37 -12.22 -2.21 -3.84
C ASN A 37 -11.16 -3.23 -4.33
N ALA A 38 -9.92 -3.12 -3.85
CA ALA A 38 -8.88 -4.09 -4.17
C ALA A 38 -9.18 -5.48 -3.56
N ALA A 39 -8.81 -6.54 -4.28
CA ALA A 39 -8.82 -7.91 -3.76
C ALA A 39 -7.53 -8.14 -2.95
N VAL A 40 -7.61 -7.92 -1.63
CA VAL A 40 -6.43 -7.92 -0.75
C VAL A 40 -6.22 -9.30 -0.13
N THR A 41 -5.00 -9.85 -0.28
CA THR A 41 -4.51 -11.02 0.46
C THR A 41 -3.33 -10.65 1.34
N ILE A 42 -3.41 -10.98 2.63
CA ILE A 42 -2.31 -10.80 3.58
C ILE A 42 -1.51 -12.11 3.68
N VAL A 43 -0.19 -12.02 3.60
CA VAL A 43 0.72 -13.16 3.80
C VAL A 43 1.61 -12.86 4.98
N ALA A 44 1.33 -13.52 6.11
CA ALA A 44 2.06 -13.36 7.35
C ALA A 44 1.76 -14.51 8.32
N PRO A 45 2.73 -14.91 9.18
CA PRO A 45 2.48 -15.90 10.23
C PRO A 45 1.41 -15.47 11.25
N GLU A 46 1.30 -14.16 11.48
CA GLU A 46 0.39 -13.54 12.44
C GLU A 46 -0.22 -12.25 11.86
N LEU A 47 -1.41 -11.89 12.37
CA LEU A 47 -2.10 -10.65 12.03
C LEU A 47 -2.26 -9.76 13.25
N SER A 48 -2.19 -8.44 13.04
CA SER A 48 -2.66 -7.45 13.99
C SER A 48 -4.17 -7.64 14.26
N GLY A 49 -4.64 -7.12 15.39
CA GLY A 49 -6.06 -7.21 15.76
C GLY A 49 -7.00 -6.64 14.68
N GLY A 50 -6.63 -5.51 14.05
CA GLY A 50 -7.45 -4.92 13.00
C GLY A 50 -7.46 -5.75 11.71
N LEU A 51 -6.33 -6.33 11.30
CA LEU A 51 -6.29 -7.24 10.15
C LEU A 51 -7.05 -8.53 10.41
N LYS A 52 -6.93 -9.09 11.61
CA LYS A 52 -7.69 -10.28 12.01
C LYS A 52 -9.20 -10.02 11.92
N LYS A 53 -9.66 -8.87 12.39
CA LYS A 53 -11.07 -8.45 12.25
C LYS A 53 -11.49 -8.34 10.78
N LEU A 54 -10.67 -7.74 9.92
CA LEU A 54 -10.97 -7.65 8.48
C LEU A 54 -11.05 -9.04 7.82
N TRP A 55 -10.20 -9.97 8.22
CA TRP A 55 -10.25 -11.36 7.75
C TRP A 55 -11.50 -12.09 8.24
N GLU A 56 -11.86 -11.98 9.53
CA GLU A 56 -13.09 -12.54 10.10
C GLU A 56 -14.36 -11.99 9.41
N GLU A 57 -14.32 -10.73 8.97
CA GLU A 57 -15.37 -10.08 8.17
C GLU A 57 -15.35 -10.47 6.68
N ASN A 58 -14.47 -11.38 6.25
CA ASN A 58 -14.25 -11.80 4.86
C ASN A 58 -13.89 -10.65 3.90
N LYS A 59 -13.28 -9.58 4.42
CA LYS A 59 -12.84 -8.44 3.59
C LYS A 59 -11.46 -8.66 2.97
N VAL A 60 -10.63 -9.48 3.59
CA VAL A 60 -9.28 -9.81 3.09
C VAL A 60 -9.05 -11.32 3.14
N GLY A 61 -8.25 -11.83 2.21
CA GLY A 61 -7.66 -13.17 2.32
C GLY A 61 -6.49 -13.17 3.31
N TRP A 62 -6.20 -14.33 3.90
CA TRP A 62 -5.02 -14.53 4.74
C TRP A 62 -4.34 -15.85 4.42
N LYS A 63 -3.05 -15.80 4.16
CA LYS A 63 -2.16 -16.95 4.12
C LYS A 63 -1.27 -16.92 5.37
N GLN A 64 -1.54 -17.84 6.30
CA GLN A 64 -0.82 -17.93 7.57
C GLN A 64 0.55 -18.61 7.38
N LYS A 65 1.49 -17.86 6.81
CA LYS A 65 2.84 -18.32 6.48
C LYS A 65 3.78 -17.14 6.28
N GLU A 66 5.08 -17.41 6.21
CA GLU A 66 6.04 -16.48 5.63
C GLU A 66 5.84 -16.37 4.11
N GLY A 67 6.15 -15.20 3.55
CA GLY A 67 5.95 -14.94 2.13
C GLY A 67 6.97 -15.68 1.27
N GLU A 68 6.49 -16.27 0.18
CA GLU A 68 7.33 -16.96 -0.80
C GLU A 68 7.05 -16.44 -2.24
N PRO A 69 7.91 -16.79 -3.22
CA PRO A 69 7.74 -16.32 -4.59
C PRO A 69 6.37 -16.64 -5.22
N GLU A 70 5.79 -17.80 -4.86
CA GLU A 70 4.46 -18.22 -5.36
C GLU A 70 3.37 -17.23 -4.96
N ASP A 71 3.48 -16.61 -3.79
CA ASP A 71 2.52 -15.64 -3.30
C ASP A 71 2.48 -14.37 -4.15
N LEU A 72 3.53 -14.10 -4.93
CA LEU A 72 3.62 -12.90 -5.76
C LEU A 72 3.02 -13.10 -7.15
N LYS A 73 2.91 -14.33 -7.66
CA LYS A 73 2.70 -14.58 -9.11
C LYS A 73 1.50 -13.85 -9.73
N ASN A 74 0.38 -13.81 -9.03
CA ASN A 74 -0.86 -13.22 -9.53
C ASN A 74 -1.08 -11.79 -9.03
N ALA A 75 -0.20 -11.27 -8.17
CA ALA A 75 -0.34 -9.94 -7.63
C ALA A 75 -0.13 -8.90 -8.73
N TRP A 76 -1.09 -8.00 -8.91
CA TRP A 76 -0.88 -6.81 -9.73
C TRP A 76 -0.09 -5.75 -8.96
N LEU A 77 -0.34 -5.67 -7.65
CA LEU A 77 0.33 -4.78 -6.71
C LEU A 77 0.78 -5.57 -5.46
N ILE A 78 2.02 -5.36 -5.07
CA ILE A 78 2.66 -5.97 -3.90
C ILE A 78 2.97 -4.86 -2.89
N ILE A 79 2.65 -5.09 -1.63
CA ILE A 79 3.01 -4.22 -0.52
C ILE A 79 4.02 -4.95 0.37
N SER A 80 5.25 -4.43 0.46
CA SER A 80 6.22 -4.89 1.47
C SER A 80 5.95 -4.16 2.77
N ALA A 81 5.56 -4.88 3.81
CA ALA A 81 5.17 -4.33 5.10
C ALA A 81 5.57 -5.21 6.31
N SER A 82 6.44 -6.21 6.12
CA SER A 82 6.92 -7.08 7.20
C SER A 82 8.10 -6.50 7.96
N GLY A 83 8.91 -5.62 7.35
CA GLY A 83 10.16 -5.13 7.92
C GLY A 83 11.32 -6.14 7.86
N ASP A 84 11.06 -7.34 7.37
CA ASP A 84 12.06 -8.40 7.24
C ASP A 84 12.84 -8.28 5.93
N LYS A 85 14.17 -8.34 6.04
CA LYS A 85 15.08 -8.29 4.89
C LYS A 85 14.92 -9.51 3.97
N ALA A 86 14.62 -10.70 4.51
CA ALA A 86 14.44 -11.88 3.68
C ALA A 86 13.18 -11.72 2.80
N ALA A 87 12.07 -11.24 3.36
CA ALA A 87 10.89 -10.85 2.58
C ALA A 87 11.21 -9.79 1.51
N GLN A 88 11.97 -8.75 1.83
CA GLN A 88 12.36 -7.72 0.86
C GLN A 88 13.21 -8.29 -0.29
N GLN A 89 14.15 -9.17 0.02
CA GLN A 89 14.97 -9.86 -0.98
C GLN A 89 14.14 -10.80 -1.85
N MET A 90 13.21 -11.54 -1.25
CA MET A 90 12.28 -12.41 -1.95
C MET A 90 11.45 -11.60 -2.96
N ILE A 91 10.86 -10.47 -2.55
CA ILE A 91 10.12 -9.56 -3.43
C ILE A 91 11.01 -9.03 -4.55
N ALA A 92 12.21 -8.52 -4.22
CA ALA A 92 13.10 -7.93 -5.21
C ALA A 92 13.59 -8.94 -6.26
N GLY A 93 13.82 -10.20 -5.85
CA GLY A 93 14.31 -11.26 -6.72
C GLY A 93 13.25 -11.95 -7.59
N HIS A 94 11.97 -11.90 -7.19
CA HIS A 94 10.92 -12.69 -7.84
C HIS A 94 9.76 -11.86 -8.40
N LYS A 95 9.70 -10.54 -8.14
CA LYS A 95 8.70 -9.68 -8.79
C LYS A 95 8.88 -9.68 -10.30
N HIS A 96 7.78 -9.71 -11.03
CA HIS A 96 7.80 -9.46 -12.47
C HIS A 96 7.95 -7.96 -12.79
N PRO A 97 8.51 -7.59 -13.95
CA PRO A 97 8.71 -6.19 -14.33
C PRO A 97 7.43 -5.35 -14.40
N TRP A 98 6.28 -5.98 -14.68
CA TRP A 98 4.97 -5.33 -14.78
C TRP A 98 4.28 -5.14 -13.43
N GLN A 99 4.77 -5.78 -12.36
CA GLN A 99 4.16 -5.69 -11.04
C GLN A 99 4.53 -4.37 -10.36
N LEU A 100 3.52 -3.76 -9.75
CA LEU A 100 3.74 -2.62 -8.88
C LEU A 100 4.18 -3.10 -7.50
N VAL A 101 5.19 -2.46 -6.92
CA VAL A 101 5.68 -2.76 -5.59
C VAL A 101 5.71 -1.47 -4.77
N ASN A 102 4.94 -1.44 -3.69
CA ASN A 102 5.05 -0.42 -2.67
C ASN A 102 5.91 -0.94 -1.52
N GLY A 103 7.14 -0.47 -1.43
CA GLY A 103 8.02 -0.73 -0.29
C GLY A 103 7.65 0.17 0.89
N ALA A 104 6.71 -0.24 1.75
CA ALA A 104 6.27 0.59 2.87
C ALA A 104 7.33 0.69 3.98
N ASP A 105 8.14 -0.35 4.12
CA ASP A 105 9.29 -0.46 5.02
C ASP A 105 10.59 -0.01 4.36
N ASN A 106 10.77 -0.33 3.07
CA ASN A 106 11.95 0.05 2.29
C ASN A 106 11.54 0.56 0.90
N PRO A 107 11.49 1.88 0.67
CA PRO A 107 11.10 2.44 -0.63
C PRO A 107 11.98 1.99 -1.83
N SER A 108 13.23 1.57 -1.58
CA SER A 108 14.18 1.22 -2.66
C SER A 108 13.81 -0.03 -3.44
N ILE A 109 13.01 -0.95 -2.87
CA ILE A 109 12.56 -2.17 -3.56
C ILE A 109 11.32 -1.94 -4.44
N GLY A 110 10.68 -0.78 -4.25
CA GLY A 110 9.41 -0.42 -4.88
C GLY A 110 9.55 0.33 -6.21
N ASN A 111 8.43 0.51 -6.89
CA ASN A 111 8.27 1.36 -8.08
C ASN A 111 6.99 2.21 -8.01
N VAL A 112 6.20 2.11 -6.93
CA VAL A 112 5.03 2.95 -6.68
C VAL A 112 5.05 3.51 -5.26
N ALA A 113 4.67 4.78 -5.12
CA ALA A 113 4.48 5.44 -3.83
C ALA A 113 2.99 5.65 -3.56
N PHE A 114 2.60 5.55 -2.29
CA PHE A 114 1.23 5.84 -1.87
C PHE A 114 1.20 7.25 -1.25
N PRO A 115 0.69 8.26 -1.98
CA PRO A 115 0.70 9.63 -1.51
C PRO A 115 -0.21 9.83 -0.30
N ALA A 116 -0.01 10.95 0.39
CA ALA A 116 -1.02 11.41 1.35
C ALA A 116 -2.23 11.88 0.55
N SER A 117 -3.40 11.33 0.84
CA SER A 117 -4.62 11.61 0.09
C SER A 117 -5.80 11.88 1.01
N PHE A 118 -6.81 12.54 0.45
CA PHE A 118 -8.13 12.70 1.05
C PHE A 118 -9.18 12.88 -0.05
N LYS A 119 -10.45 12.72 0.35
CA LYS A 119 -11.62 12.95 -0.48
C LYS A 119 -12.54 13.92 0.26
N GLU A 120 -13.04 14.93 -0.43
CA GLU A 120 -14.02 15.90 0.08
C GLU A 120 -14.97 16.24 -1.09
N ASP A 121 -16.28 16.22 -0.87
CA ASP A 121 -17.32 16.56 -1.85
C ASP A 121 -17.13 15.94 -3.25
N GLY A 122 -16.72 14.66 -3.29
CA GLY A 122 -16.52 13.92 -4.53
C GLY A 122 -15.17 14.15 -5.22
N VAL A 123 -14.36 15.10 -4.76
CA VAL A 123 -13.02 15.37 -5.29
C VAL A 123 -11.98 14.61 -4.48
N GLN A 124 -11.07 13.90 -5.16
CA GLN A 124 -9.93 13.25 -4.54
C GLN A 124 -8.65 14.05 -4.79
N ILE A 125 -7.93 14.36 -3.72
CA ILE A 125 -6.66 15.10 -3.78
C ILE A 125 -5.56 14.22 -3.21
N SER A 126 -4.43 14.14 -3.91
CA SER A 126 -3.22 13.45 -3.48
C SER A 126 -2.02 14.39 -3.49
N VAL A 127 -1.18 14.28 -2.46
CA VAL A 127 0.03 15.07 -2.28
C VAL A 127 1.20 14.12 -2.13
N SER A 128 2.22 14.31 -2.96
CA SER A 128 3.46 13.54 -2.93
C SER A 128 4.65 14.48 -3.11
N SER A 129 5.78 14.17 -2.48
CA SER A 129 7.01 14.95 -2.61
C SER A 129 8.09 14.28 -3.45
N GLY A 130 7.89 13.03 -3.91
CA GLY A 130 8.84 12.13 -4.58
C GLY A 130 10.11 11.80 -3.78
N SER A 131 10.70 12.82 -3.20
CA SER A 131 11.68 12.85 -2.11
C SER A 131 11.04 12.60 -0.73
N ASN A 132 11.86 12.19 0.24
CA ASN A 132 11.47 11.88 1.61
C ASN A 132 11.21 13.14 2.47
N LYS A 133 10.15 13.92 2.16
CA LYS A 133 9.69 15.07 2.96
C LYS A 133 8.28 14.85 3.59
N PRO A 134 8.10 13.88 4.50
CA PRO A 134 6.77 13.53 5.03
C PRO A 134 6.06 14.69 5.75
N ALA A 135 6.83 15.54 6.46
CA ALA A 135 6.30 16.70 7.18
C ALA A 135 5.63 17.69 6.22
N SER A 136 6.33 18.07 5.14
CA SER A 136 5.80 19.00 4.14
C SER A 136 4.58 18.43 3.42
N VAL A 137 4.58 17.13 3.08
CA VAL A 137 3.41 16.47 2.49
C VAL A 137 2.19 16.52 3.41
N LYS A 138 2.40 16.33 4.72
CA LYS A 138 1.34 16.41 5.73
C LYS A 138 0.80 17.85 5.87
N GLU A 139 1.67 18.84 5.89
CA GLU A 139 1.30 20.26 5.93
C GLU A 139 0.47 20.67 4.70
N TRP A 140 0.93 20.32 3.50
CA TRP A 140 0.19 20.57 2.25
C TRP A 140 -1.16 19.88 2.23
N LYS A 141 -1.23 18.62 2.67
CA LYS A 141 -2.50 17.90 2.79
C LYS A 141 -3.48 18.66 3.70
N HIS A 142 -3.05 19.04 4.92
CA HIS A 142 -3.92 19.77 5.86
C HIS A 142 -4.32 21.15 5.36
N TYR A 143 -3.42 21.85 4.67
CA TYR A 143 -3.72 23.12 4.04
C TYR A 143 -4.83 22.97 2.99
N LEU A 144 -4.67 22.05 2.04
CA LEU A 144 -5.65 21.79 0.99
C LEU A 144 -6.99 21.29 1.57
N GLN A 145 -6.96 20.41 2.57
CA GLN A 145 -8.18 19.95 3.26
C GLN A 145 -8.99 21.11 3.86
N ARG A 146 -8.32 22.07 4.51
CA ARG A 146 -8.99 23.24 5.09
C ARG A 146 -9.55 24.19 4.05
N LEU A 147 -8.94 24.26 2.86
CA LEU A 147 -9.42 25.10 1.77
C LEU A 147 -10.65 24.51 1.09
N VAL A 148 -10.65 23.20 0.82
CA VAL A 148 -11.78 22.54 0.14
C VAL A 148 -13.03 22.55 1.02
N LYS A 149 -12.90 22.28 2.33
CA LYS A 149 -14.03 22.32 3.28
C LYS A 149 -14.73 23.68 3.43
N LYS A 150 -14.16 24.75 2.90
CA LYS A 150 -14.72 26.11 2.98
C LYS A 150 -15.49 26.50 1.72
N GLN A 151 -15.44 25.70 0.67
CA GLN A 151 -16.20 25.90 -0.56
C GLN A 151 -17.58 25.25 -0.41
#